data_AF-U2QUC1-F1
#
_entry.id   AF-U2QUC1-F1
#
_cell.length_a   1.000
_cell.length_b   1.000
_cell.length_c   1.000
_cell.angle_alpha   90.00
_cell.angle_beta   90.00
_cell.angle_gamma   90.00
#
_symmetry.space_group_name_H-M   'P 1'
#
loop_
_entity.id
_entity.type
_entity.pdbx_description
1 polymer ?
#
loop_
_entity_poly.entity_id
_entity_poly.type
_entity_poly.pdbx_seq_one_letter_code
_entity_poly.pdbx_strand_id
1 'polypeptide(L)'
;DNADGRGTNTAIGGGIVNDGKIESAANNVIAMSFDSPYGSKTMENSATTGVIDLQGQNSTGMFATGAGTYTAVNNGTIKLASSSNVNTPNIGMYTDKDTITLENNGTIEGGDKTVGIYGYNANLGATSTTKVGSGGTGVYSLGGNVTINGGTLSVGENGTTGSNDAVGVYYVGQGGTITSNASDIKVGNSAYGFVVQNENGTGVTLTTNTPNVTLGEDAVYVYSNNKAGTVTNNTTLTSTSGGNYGVYSAGTVTNNANINFGTGTGNVGVYSILGGTATNNAAITVGASDTAAEKFGIGMAAGYRTTDSGNVINGPAGVINVTGKDSIGMYATGASSTATNKGTINLSAENTIGMYLDNGATGVNEGTITTVGSPKGVKAVVLSNNSKLINRAGATININSPEGFAVFRVNSPETNVTIVNYGDITVSGGAERDGAFDPTGGKELEKTVAGVTLKSPKGTNDINVTVNGTPITNVEKVTDPVGTRGDALISNLGMYIDTLRGTNPINGLSHLNVKKAELLYGVEAAENSTSKYFEVSGNILKPYQDAMRTAPQGIKWNHNSAALTWMAL
;
A
#
# COMPACT_ATOMS: atom_id res chain seq x y z
N ASP A 1 8.35 30.84 -35.95
CA ASP A 1 8.49 32.02 -35.09
C ASP A 1 7.40 33.01 -35.47
N ASN A 2 6.28 33.02 -34.75
CA ASN A 2 5.20 33.98 -34.97
C ASN A 2 4.90 34.61 -33.61
N ALA A 3 5.76 35.56 -33.24
CA ALA A 3 5.53 36.42 -32.10
C ALA A 3 4.23 37.20 -32.35
N ASP A 4 3.15 36.84 -31.65
CA ASP A 4 1.99 37.71 -31.56
C ASP A 4 2.50 39.04 -31.00
N GLY A 5 2.30 40.11 -31.78
CA GLY A 5 3.09 41.33 -31.66
C GLY A 5 3.03 41.93 -30.25
N ARG A 6 4.11 42.64 -29.88
CA ARG A 6 4.18 43.52 -28.69
C ARG A 6 3.21 44.71 -28.75
N GLY A 7 2.08 44.59 -29.45
CA GLY A 7 1.05 45.61 -29.60
C GLY A 7 0.20 45.72 -28.35
N THR A 8 -0.21 46.94 -28.03
CA THR A 8 -0.97 47.32 -26.82
C THR A 8 -2.43 46.82 -26.79
N ASN A 9 -2.88 46.10 -27.82
CA ASN A 9 -4.27 45.67 -27.93
C ASN A 9 -4.46 44.25 -27.37
N THR A 10 -4.71 44.18 -26.07
CA THR A 10 -4.88 42.94 -25.30
C THR A 10 -6.27 42.30 -25.45
N ALA A 11 -7.22 43.00 -26.06
CA ALA A 11 -8.64 42.63 -26.13
C ALA A 11 -9.02 41.80 -27.37
N ILE A 12 -8.16 41.71 -28.38
CA ILE A 12 -8.45 40.93 -29.59
C ILE A 12 -8.01 39.48 -29.38
N GLY A 13 -8.98 38.55 -29.46
CA GLY A 13 -8.70 37.11 -29.49
C GLY A 13 -7.72 36.75 -30.61
N GLY A 14 -6.82 35.82 -30.35
CA GLY A 14 -5.75 35.44 -31.29
C GLY A 14 -5.01 34.20 -30.79
N GLY A 15 -3.95 33.80 -31.47
CA GLY A 15 -3.29 32.54 -31.13
C GLY A 15 -2.59 31.89 -32.31
N ILE A 16 -2.23 30.62 -32.14
CA ILE A 16 -1.76 29.75 -33.22
C ILE A 16 -2.65 28.52 -33.32
N VAL A 17 -2.97 28.12 -34.55
CA VAL A 17 -3.78 26.94 -34.85
C VAL A 17 -3.06 26.08 -35.88
N ASN A 18 -2.89 24.79 -35.58
CA ASN A 18 -2.58 23.79 -36.60
C ASN A 18 -3.90 23.18 -37.11
N ASP A 19 -4.26 23.52 -38.34
CA ASP A 19 -5.44 23.00 -39.05
C ASP A 19 -5.05 22.07 -40.20
N GLY A 20 -3.89 21.41 -40.08
CA GLY A 20 -3.36 20.48 -41.07
C GLY A 20 -2.37 19.51 -40.46
N LYS A 21 -1.37 19.06 -41.24
CA LYS A 21 -0.36 18.10 -40.79
C LYS A 21 0.99 18.76 -40.59
N ILE A 22 1.59 18.57 -39.42
CA ILE A 22 3.00 18.85 -39.14
C ILE A 22 3.67 17.50 -38.89
N GLU A 23 4.66 17.14 -39.71
CA GLU A 23 5.40 15.88 -39.55
C GLU A 23 6.91 16.12 -39.60
N SER A 24 7.66 15.36 -38.81
CA SER A 24 9.12 15.40 -38.87
C SER A 24 9.76 14.12 -38.35
N ALA A 25 10.81 13.67 -39.05
CA ALA A 25 11.69 12.60 -38.59
C ALA A 25 13.00 13.12 -37.96
N ALA A 26 13.18 14.45 -37.88
CA ALA A 26 14.36 15.05 -37.28
C ALA A 26 14.28 15.05 -35.74
N ASN A 27 15.45 15.04 -35.10
CA ASN A 27 15.57 15.16 -33.65
C ASN A 27 15.46 16.62 -33.20
N ASN A 28 15.06 16.84 -31.94
CA ASN A 28 14.96 18.15 -31.29
C ASN A 28 13.98 19.11 -31.97
N VAL A 29 12.87 18.57 -32.49
CA VAL A 29 11.84 19.35 -33.19
C VAL A 29 10.84 19.89 -32.19
N ILE A 30 10.43 21.14 -32.34
CA ILE A 30 9.23 21.69 -31.69
C ILE A 30 8.22 21.97 -32.80
N ALA A 31 7.12 21.21 -32.86
CA ALA A 31 6.16 21.31 -33.96
C ALA A 31 5.37 22.62 -33.90
N MET A 32 4.91 22.98 -32.70
CA MET A 32 4.24 24.24 -32.41
C MET A 32 4.85 24.87 -31.16
N SER A 33 5.13 26.17 -31.20
CA SER A 33 5.60 26.96 -30.05
C SER A 33 4.82 28.25 -29.96
N PHE A 34 4.32 28.58 -28.77
CA PHE A 34 3.58 29.82 -28.51
C PHE A 34 4.01 30.43 -27.18
N ASP A 35 4.58 31.64 -27.26
CA ASP A 35 4.94 32.48 -26.11
C ASP A 35 3.96 33.65 -26.06
N SER A 36 3.12 33.71 -25.01
CA SER A 36 2.14 34.79 -24.85
C SER A 36 2.15 35.41 -23.46
N PRO A 37 2.13 36.75 -23.35
CA PRO A 37 1.90 37.46 -22.08
C PRO A 37 0.40 37.67 -21.78
N TYR A 38 -0.51 37.21 -22.64
CA TYR A 38 -1.94 37.53 -22.56
C TYR A 38 -2.80 36.31 -22.26
N GLY A 39 -3.94 36.52 -21.60
CA GLY A 39 -4.91 35.44 -21.34
C GLY A 39 -6.01 35.26 -22.40
N SER A 40 -6.12 36.18 -23.36
CA SER A 40 -7.12 36.14 -24.44
C SER A 40 -6.72 35.26 -25.63
N LYS A 41 -5.64 34.47 -25.50
CA LYS A 41 -5.01 33.75 -26.61
C LYS A 41 -5.20 32.25 -26.52
N THR A 42 -5.19 31.55 -27.65
CA THR A 42 -5.30 30.09 -27.72
C THR A 42 -4.15 29.49 -28.53
N MET A 43 -3.68 28.31 -28.11
CA MET A 43 -2.80 27.47 -28.91
C MET A 43 -3.56 26.17 -29.19
N GLU A 44 -3.84 25.85 -30.45
CA GLU A 44 -4.73 24.75 -30.79
C GLU A 44 -4.17 23.80 -31.86
N ASN A 45 -4.26 22.50 -31.61
CA ASN A 45 -4.23 21.47 -32.66
C ASN A 45 -5.67 21.05 -32.99
N SER A 46 -6.16 21.39 -34.19
CA SER A 46 -7.57 21.33 -34.60
C SER A 46 -8.14 19.91 -34.63
N ALA A 47 -9.43 19.76 -34.32
CA ALA A 47 -10.10 18.47 -34.13
C ALA A 47 -10.11 17.54 -35.38
N THR A 48 -10.38 18.09 -36.56
CA THR A 48 -10.66 17.28 -37.76
C THR A 48 -9.42 17.03 -38.62
N THR A 49 -8.50 17.98 -38.64
CA THR A 49 -7.38 18.04 -39.59
C THR A 49 -6.03 18.12 -38.89
N GLY A 50 -6.00 18.56 -37.63
CA GLY A 50 -4.80 18.78 -36.85
C GLY A 50 -4.08 17.48 -36.53
N VAL A 51 -2.96 17.25 -37.20
CA VAL A 51 -2.08 16.11 -36.96
C VAL A 51 -0.66 16.61 -36.71
N ILE A 52 -0.06 16.17 -35.61
CA ILE A 52 1.36 16.33 -35.32
C ILE A 52 1.98 14.93 -35.25
N ASP A 53 2.97 14.64 -36.10
CA ASP A 53 3.60 13.31 -36.20
C ASP A 53 5.13 13.43 -36.09
N LEU A 54 5.68 13.13 -34.91
CA LEU A 54 7.09 13.32 -34.59
C LEU A 54 7.80 11.98 -34.40
N GLN A 55 8.63 11.64 -35.39
CA GLN A 55 9.34 10.36 -35.48
C GLN A 55 10.80 10.42 -35.03
N GLY A 56 11.32 11.63 -34.79
CA GLY A 56 12.66 11.85 -34.23
C GLY A 56 12.71 11.70 -32.70
N GLN A 57 13.85 12.06 -32.11
CA GLN A 57 14.12 12.02 -30.67
C GLN A 57 14.11 13.43 -30.05
N ASN A 58 13.85 13.52 -28.74
CA ASN A 58 13.86 14.76 -27.95
C ASN A 58 12.92 15.87 -28.50
N SER A 59 11.81 15.48 -29.13
CA SER A 59 10.92 16.40 -29.83
C SER A 59 9.68 16.72 -29.02
N THR A 60 9.12 17.91 -29.19
CA THR A 60 7.90 18.40 -28.54
C THR A 60 6.82 18.70 -29.57
N GLY A 61 5.61 18.17 -29.38
CA GLY A 61 4.46 18.49 -30.21
C GLY A 61 4.04 19.95 -30.05
N MET A 62 3.55 20.29 -28.86
CA MET A 62 3.10 21.63 -28.51
C MET A 62 3.88 22.16 -27.32
N PHE A 63 4.58 23.29 -27.48
CA PHE A 63 5.23 24.02 -26.39
C PHE A 63 4.52 25.37 -26.14
N ALA A 64 3.94 25.52 -24.95
CA ALA A 64 3.24 26.74 -24.52
C ALA A 64 4.01 27.43 -23.38
N THR A 65 4.31 28.72 -23.53
CA THR A 65 5.09 29.50 -22.56
C THR A 65 4.65 30.99 -22.52
N GLY A 66 5.36 31.81 -21.76
CA GLY A 66 5.07 33.22 -21.57
C GLY A 66 4.38 33.54 -20.25
N ALA A 67 4.20 34.84 -19.95
CA ALA A 67 3.66 35.29 -18.67
C ALA A 67 2.11 35.28 -18.59
N GLY A 68 1.44 34.90 -19.68
CA GLY A 68 -0.02 34.91 -19.78
C GLY A 68 -0.69 33.77 -19.02
N THR A 69 -2.02 33.83 -18.97
CA THR A 69 -2.89 32.79 -18.39
C THR A 69 -3.84 32.30 -19.47
N TYR A 70 -3.47 31.22 -20.16
CA TYR A 70 -4.24 30.70 -21.28
C TYR A 70 -4.20 29.18 -21.37
N THR A 71 -5.00 28.61 -22.28
CA THR A 71 -5.08 27.17 -22.50
C THR A 71 -4.42 26.80 -23.83
N ALA A 72 -3.56 25.78 -23.80
CA ALA A 72 -3.10 25.08 -25.00
C ALA A 72 -3.90 23.79 -25.15
N VAL A 73 -4.58 23.63 -26.29
CA VAL A 73 -5.60 22.60 -26.50
C VAL A 73 -5.19 21.67 -27.66
N ASN A 74 -5.13 20.37 -27.39
CA ASN A 74 -5.11 19.35 -28.44
C ASN A 74 -6.53 18.79 -28.64
N ASN A 75 -7.20 19.21 -29.72
CA ASN A 75 -8.44 18.58 -30.18
C ASN A 75 -8.17 17.49 -31.24
N GLY A 76 -7.04 17.58 -31.95
CA GLY A 76 -6.62 16.67 -33.00
C GLY A 76 -5.80 15.48 -32.53
N THR A 77 -4.80 15.07 -33.32
CA THR A 77 -3.93 13.93 -33.03
C THR A 77 -2.47 14.35 -32.90
N ILE A 78 -1.79 13.87 -31.85
CA ILE A 78 -0.34 13.96 -31.66
C ILE A 78 0.23 12.55 -31.59
N LYS A 79 1.22 12.25 -32.44
CA LYS A 79 1.94 10.96 -32.48
C LYS A 79 3.41 11.19 -32.18
N LEU A 80 3.96 10.37 -31.30
CA LEU A 80 5.36 10.43 -30.88
C LEU A 80 5.98 9.05 -31.00
N ALA A 81 7.07 8.92 -31.75
CA ALA A 81 7.88 7.71 -31.73
C ALA A 81 8.50 7.48 -30.34
N SER A 82 8.91 6.23 -30.08
CA SER A 82 9.63 5.85 -28.86
C SER A 82 10.89 6.70 -28.68
N SER A 83 11.16 7.13 -27.45
CA SER A 83 12.44 7.73 -27.08
C SER A 83 13.45 6.66 -26.67
N SER A 84 14.71 6.90 -27.00
CA SER A 84 15.85 6.11 -26.54
C SER A 84 16.15 6.35 -25.05
N ASN A 85 15.86 7.55 -24.54
CA ASN A 85 16.21 8.01 -23.19
C ASN A 85 15.01 8.67 -22.49
N VAL A 86 14.65 8.15 -21.31
CA VAL A 86 13.54 8.67 -20.50
C VAL A 86 13.80 10.09 -19.97
N ASN A 87 15.05 10.51 -19.85
CA ASN A 87 15.42 11.85 -19.37
C ASN A 87 15.37 12.91 -20.47
N THR A 88 15.30 12.49 -21.73
CA THR A 88 15.08 13.37 -22.89
C THR A 88 13.95 12.79 -23.75
N PRO A 89 12.73 12.73 -23.21
CA PRO A 89 11.62 12.07 -23.88
C PRO A 89 11.13 12.89 -25.07
N ASN A 90 10.40 12.25 -25.98
CA ASN A 90 9.47 12.98 -26.83
C ASN A 90 8.26 13.39 -25.98
N ILE A 91 7.81 14.64 -26.13
CA ILE A 91 6.71 15.21 -25.33
C ILE A 91 5.56 15.63 -26.24
N GLY A 92 4.32 15.25 -25.91
CA GLY A 92 3.15 15.63 -26.70
C GLY A 92 2.81 17.11 -26.51
N MET A 93 2.54 17.49 -25.26
CA MET A 93 2.26 18.87 -24.84
C MET A 93 3.15 19.26 -23.67
N TYR A 94 3.77 20.43 -23.73
CA TYR A 94 4.70 20.93 -22.72
C TYR A 94 4.39 22.38 -22.34
N THR A 95 4.46 22.69 -21.05
CA THR A 95 4.60 24.07 -20.56
C THR A 95 5.57 24.15 -19.40
N ASP A 96 6.31 25.26 -19.34
CA ASP A 96 7.17 25.63 -18.21
C ASP A 96 6.48 26.58 -17.23
N LYS A 97 5.19 26.89 -17.42
CA LYS A 97 4.43 27.88 -16.64
C LYS A 97 3.25 27.24 -15.91
N ASP A 98 3.08 27.60 -14.65
CA ASP A 98 1.95 27.17 -13.81
C ASP A 98 0.63 27.88 -14.17
N THR A 99 0.71 29.06 -14.80
CA THR A 99 -0.44 29.83 -15.28
C THR A 99 -1.07 29.29 -16.57
N ILE A 100 -0.41 28.35 -17.26
CA ILE A 100 -0.88 27.78 -18.51
C ILE A 100 -1.50 26.41 -18.24
N THR A 101 -2.68 26.17 -18.80
CA THR A 101 -3.36 24.87 -18.72
C THR A 101 -3.17 24.10 -20.02
N LEU A 102 -2.77 22.84 -19.91
CA LEU A 102 -2.68 21.91 -21.04
C LEU A 102 -3.97 21.07 -21.10
N GLU A 103 -4.67 21.13 -22.22
CA GLU A 103 -5.93 20.42 -22.40
C GLU A 103 -5.85 19.43 -23.57
N ASN A 104 -6.12 18.15 -23.30
CA ASN A 104 -6.24 17.13 -24.33
C ASN A 104 -7.70 16.69 -24.47
N ASN A 105 -8.31 17.00 -25.60
CA ASN A 105 -9.63 16.53 -26.00
C ASN A 105 -9.57 15.57 -27.19
N GLY A 106 -8.42 15.46 -27.84
CA GLY A 106 -8.16 14.51 -28.92
C GLY A 106 -7.27 13.35 -28.49
N THR A 107 -6.36 12.96 -29.38
CA THR A 107 -5.49 11.80 -29.20
C THR A 107 -4.04 12.22 -29.02
N ILE A 108 -3.38 11.65 -28.02
CA ILE A 108 -1.92 11.61 -27.86
C ILE A 108 -1.50 10.15 -27.82
N GLU A 109 -0.73 9.72 -28.81
CA GLU A 109 -0.16 8.37 -28.93
C GLU A 109 1.36 8.45 -28.92
N GLY A 110 1.95 8.10 -27.78
CA GLY A 110 3.39 8.01 -27.60
C GLY A 110 3.89 6.57 -27.56
N GLY A 111 5.06 6.34 -28.13
CA GLY A 111 5.83 5.11 -27.96
C GLY A 111 6.46 4.97 -26.57
N ASP A 112 7.49 4.14 -26.46
CA ASP A 112 8.21 3.91 -25.21
C ASP A 112 8.96 5.17 -24.75
N LYS A 113 9.05 5.38 -23.43
CA LYS A 113 9.79 6.48 -22.80
C LYS A 113 9.39 7.88 -23.31
N THR A 114 8.12 8.03 -23.71
CA THR A 114 7.53 9.31 -24.12
C THR A 114 6.75 9.93 -22.97
N VAL A 115 6.49 11.23 -23.04
CA VAL A 115 5.60 11.92 -22.11
C VAL A 115 4.41 12.50 -22.89
N GLY A 116 3.18 12.15 -22.53
CA GLY A 116 2.00 12.69 -23.20
C GLY A 116 1.86 14.19 -22.93
N ILE A 117 1.72 14.54 -21.65
CA ILE A 117 1.58 15.93 -21.17
C ILE A 117 2.62 16.16 -20.08
N TYR A 118 3.42 17.22 -20.22
CA TYR A 118 4.37 17.68 -19.21
C TYR A 118 4.02 19.12 -18.83
N GLY A 119 3.63 19.39 -17.60
CA GLY A 119 3.43 20.77 -17.15
C GLY A 119 3.00 20.88 -15.72
N TYR A 120 2.02 21.74 -15.46
CA TYR A 120 1.40 21.92 -14.15
C TYR A 120 -0.07 21.49 -14.22
N ASN A 121 -0.95 22.41 -14.65
CA ASN A 121 -2.36 22.14 -14.83
C ASN A 121 -2.61 21.33 -16.11
N ALA A 122 -3.29 20.19 -15.98
CA ALA A 122 -3.61 19.30 -17.09
C ALA A 122 -5.06 18.83 -17.05
N ASN A 123 -5.78 19.00 -18.15
CA ASN A 123 -7.16 18.55 -18.32
C ASN A 123 -7.25 17.55 -19.47
N LEU A 124 -7.74 16.34 -19.21
CA LEU A 124 -8.03 15.33 -20.23
C LEU A 124 -9.55 15.24 -20.34
N GLY A 125 -10.12 15.68 -21.46
CA GLY A 125 -11.57 15.74 -21.67
C GLY A 125 -12.22 14.39 -21.99
N ALA A 126 -13.54 14.40 -22.22
CA ALA A 126 -14.35 13.18 -22.36
C ALA A 126 -13.97 12.30 -23.56
N THR A 127 -13.41 12.89 -24.61
CA THR A 127 -12.93 12.22 -25.83
C THR A 127 -11.42 12.00 -25.83
N SER A 128 -10.73 12.43 -24.76
CA SER A 128 -9.28 12.29 -24.62
C SER A 128 -8.85 10.84 -24.76
N THR A 129 -7.86 10.59 -25.62
CA THR A 129 -7.04 9.39 -25.54
C THR A 129 -5.60 9.80 -25.28
N THR A 130 -5.04 9.32 -24.17
CA THR A 130 -3.61 9.48 -23.88
C THR A 130 -3.01 8.10 -23.70
N LYS A 131 -2.15 7.71 -24.63
CA LYS A 131 -1.51 6.40 -24.66
C LYS A 131 0.00 6.56 -24.69
N VAL A 132 0.71 5.85 -23.80
CA VAL A 132 2.17 5.79 -23.79
C VAL A 132 2.66 4.35 -23.65
N GLY A 133 3.82 4.06 -24.25
CA GLY A 133 4.48 2.76 -24.16
C GLY A 133 5.26 2.54 -22.86
N SER A 134 6.16 1.56 -22.89
CA SER A 134 7.00 1.16 -21.76
C SER A 134 7.92 2.31 -21.31
N GLY A 135 8.01 2.56 -20.01
CA GLY A 135 8.76 3.66 -19.40
C GLY A 135 8.21 5.05 -19.72
N GLY A 136 7.05 5.14 -20.39
CA GLY A 136 6.39 6.39 -20.72
C GLY A 136 5.56 6.95 -19.57
N THR A 137 5.25 8.24 -19.62
CA THR A 137 4.37 8.91 -18.66
C THR A 137 3.19 9.56 -19.38
N GLY A 138 1.95 9.25 -19.00
CA GLY A 138 0.77 9.90 -19.57
C GLY A 138 0.75 11.39 -19.26
N VAL A 139 0.76 11.73 -17.97
CA VAL A 139 0.81 13.12 -17.47
C VAL A 139 1.93 13.24 -16.43
N TYR A 140 2.92 14.08 -16.71
CA TYR A 140 3.95 14.49 -15.78
C TYR A 140 3.62 15.89 -15.25
N SER A 141 3.22 16.01 -13.99
CA SER A 141 2.82 17.28 -13.38
C SER A 141 3.81 17.75 -12.32
N LEU A 142 4.29 18.97 -12.49
CA LEU A 142 5.13 19.73 -11.56
C LEU A 142 4.32 20.40 -10.44
N GLY A 143 2.98 20.35 -10.48
CA GLY A 143 2.09 21.04 -9.54
C GLY A 143 0.75 21.41 -10.16
N GLY A 144 -0.10 22.12 -9.41
CA GLY A 144 -1.43 22.49 -9.87
C GLY A 144 -2.40 21.30 -9.90
N ASN A 145 -3.38 21.35 -10.80
CA ASN A 145 -4.47 20.36 -10.85
C ASN A 145 -4.40 19.48 -12.09
N VAL A 146 -4.56 18.17 -11.90
CA VAL A 146 -4.71 17.19 -12.98
C VAL A 146 -6.14 16.63 -12.94
N THR A 147 -6.90 16.83 -14.01
CA THR A 147 -8.28 16.34 -14.12
C THR A 147 -8.42 15.45 -15.35
N ILE A 148 -8.87 14.21 -15.15
CA ILE A 148 -9.27 13.31 -16.23
C ILE A 148 -10.78 13.21 -16.20
N ASN A 149 -11.48 13.80 -17.16
CA ASN A 149 -12.93 13.95 -17.17
C ASN A 149 -13.58 13.11 -18.28
N GLY A 150 -13.47 11.79 -18.14
CA GLY A 150 -13.78 10.80 -19.17
C GLY A 150 -12.55 10.38 -19.97
N GLY A 151 -12.76 9.87 -21.18
CA GLY A 151 -11.67 9.42 -22.05
C GLY A 151 -10.92 8.19 -21.55
N THR A 152 -9.78 7.92 -22.19
CA THR A 152 -8.92 6.76 -21.95
C THR A 152 -7.51 7.20 -21.58
N LEU A 153 -6.99 6.65 -20.48
CA LEU A 153 -5.57 6.70 -20.12
C LEU A 153 -4.97 5.28 -20.22
N SER A 154 -4.08 5.04 -21.18
CA SER A 154 -3.45 3.74 -21.40
C SER A 154 -1.94 3.84 -21.22
N VAL A 155 -1.38 3.06 -20.29
CA VAL A 155 0.05 3.13 -19.95
C VAL A 155 0.73 1.77 -19.96
N GLY A 156 1.80 1.68 -20.74
CA GLY A 156 2.72 0.54 -20.72
C GLY A 156 2.08 -0.79 -21.09
N GLU A 157 0.99 -0.83 -21.86
CA GLU A 157 0.33 -2.08 -22.26
C GLU A 157 1.27 -3.04 -23.02
N ASN A 158 2.32 -2.50 -23.66
CA ASN A 158 3.34 -3.27 -24.36
C ASN A 158 4.54 -3.69 -23.47
N GLY A 159 4.55 -3.30 -22.20
CA GLY A 159 5.68 -3.52 -21.31
C GLY A 159 5.74 -4.94 -20.74
N THR A 160 6.95 -5.36 -20.38
CA THR A 160 7.25 -6.65 -19.77
C THR A 160 7.41 -6.53 -18.25
N THR A 161 6.94 -7.53 -17.52
CA THR A 161 7.06 -7.64 -16.06
C THR A 161 8.52 -7.41 -15.61
N GLY A 162 8.71 -6.57 -14.59
CA GLY A 162 9.99 -6.18 -14.00
C GLY A 162 10.77 -5.08 -14.74
N SER A 163 10.22 -4.50 -15.82
CA SER A 163 10.98 -3.56 -16.66
C SER A 163 10.16 -2.50 -17.39
N ASN A 164 8.88 -2.35 -17.04
CA ASN A 164 7.97 -1.42 -17.71
C ASN A 164 8.13 -0.01 -17.16
N ASP A 165 7.94 0.21 -15.86
CA ASP A 165 8.09 1.51 -15.19
C ASP A 165 7.25 2.66 -15.81
N ALA A 166 6.24 2.34 -16.64
CA ALA A 166 5.33 3.34 -17.21
C ALA A 166 4.38 3.89 -16.14
N VAL A 167 3.98 5.14 -16.27
CA VAL A 167 3.13 5.83 -15.28
C VAL A 167 1.96 6.57 -15.96
N GLY A 168 0.74 6.37 -15.48
CA GLY A 168 -0.43 7.15 -15.90
C GLY A 168 -0.28 8.63 -15.57
N VAL A 169 -0.27 8.95 -14.29
CA VAL A 169 -0.01 10.30 -13.77
C VAL A 169 1.16 10.26 -12.80
N TYR A 170 2.21 11.03 -13.09
CA TYR A 170 3.36 11.24 -12.22
C TYR A 170 3.36 12.68 -11.72
N TYR A 171 3.07 12.87 -10.43
CA TYR A 171 2.88 14.17 -9.80
C TYR A 171 4.00 14.43 -8.78
N VAL A 172 4.79 15.48 -9.00
CA VAL A 172 5.91 15.86 -8.10
C VAL A 172 5.70 17.20 -7.39
N GLY A 173 4.61 17.90 -7.70
CA GLY A 173 4.30 19.19 -7.11
C GLY A 173 3.88 19.13 -5.64
N GLN A 174 3.69 20.31 -5.05
CA GLN A 174 3.19 20.47 -3.69
C GLN A 174 1.77 21.03 -3.69
N GLY A 175 0.88 20.47 -2.87
CA GLY A 175 -0.53 20.84 -2.87
C GLY A 175 -1.26 20.36 -4.13
N GLY A 176 -2.41 20.96 -4.43
CA GLY A 176 -3.18 20.66 -5.65
C GLY A 176 -3.99 19.36 -5.58
N THR A 177 -4.62 19.04 -6.70
CA THR A 177 -5.55 17.91 -6.80
C THR A 177 -5.32 17.07 -8.06
N ILE A 178 -5.46 15.76 -7.93
CA ILE A 178 -5.55 14.81 -9.04
C ILE A 178 -6.94 14.18 -8.95
N THR A 179 -7.78 14.40 -9.96
CA THR A 179 -9.12 13.79 -10.04
C THR A 179 -9.22 12.96 -11.30
N SER A 180 -9.44 11.66 -11.16
CA SER A 180 -9.71 10.78 -12.29
C SER A 180 -11.16 10.35 -12.33
N ASN A 181 -11.90 10.86 -13.30
CA ASN A 181 -13.21 10.40 -13.75
C ASN A 181 -13.07 9.72 -15.13
N ALA A 182 -11.91 9.10 -15.41
CA ALA A 182 -11.65 8.47 -16.71
C ALA A 182 -12.71 7.38 -17.01
N SER A 183 -13.09 7.26 -18.28
CA SER A 183 -13.99 6.18 -18.74
C SER A 183 -13.26 4.83 -18.72
N ASP A 184 -11.97 4.84 -19.07
CA ASP A 184 -11.11 3.66 -19.06
C ASP A 184 -9.69 4.03 -18.61
N ILE A 185 -9.08 3.17 -17.79
CA ILE A 185 -7.65 3.22 -17.46
C ILE A 185 -7.06 1.83 -17.65
N LYS A 186 -6.01 1.76 -18.46
CA LYS A 186 -5.26 0.53 -18.72
C LYS A 186 -3.87 0.63 -18.13
N VAL A 187 -3.54 -0.28 -17.21
CA VAL A 187 -2.25 -0.35 -16.53
C VAL A 187 -1.57 -1.67 -16.89
N GLY A 188 -0.49 -1.59 -17.67
CA GLY A 188 0.30 -2.75 -18.07
C GLY A 188 1.09 -3.39 -16.92
N ASN A 189 1.84 -4.45 -17.22
CA ASN A 189 2.66 -5.15 -16.23
C ASN A 189 3.76 -4.24 -15.68
N SER A 190 4.01 -4.22 -14.38
CA SER A 190 5.01 -3.35 -13.74
C SER A 190 4.88 -1.87 -14.07
N ALA A 191 3.65 -1.43 -14.37
CA ALA A 191 3.30 -0.03 -14.57
C ALA A 191 2.56 0.51 -13.35
N TYR A 192 2.44 1.83 -13.31
CA TYR A 192 1.80 2.59 -12.26
C TYR A 192 0.60 3.36 -12.82
N GLY A 193 -0.55 3.30 -12.15
CA GLY A 193 -1.69 4.15 -12.50
C GLY A 193 -1.42 5.61 -12.12
N PHE A 194 -1.20 5.84 -10.84
CA PHE A 194 -0.97 7.16 -10.26
C PHE A 194 0.20 7.13 -9.29
N VAL A 195 1.09 8.11 -9.41
CA VAL A 195 2.28 8.28 -8.56
C VAL A 195 2.30 9.71 -8.03
N VAL A 196 2.27 9.87 -6.72
CA VAL A 196 2.47 11.15 -6.03
C VAL A 196 3.81 11.10 -5.28
N GLN A 197 4.76 11.91 -5.72
CA GLN A 197 6.14 11.91 -5.27
C GLN A 197 6.53 13.26 -4.66
N ASN A 198 6.18 13.43 -3.38
CA ASN A 198 6.50 14.63 -2.61
C ASN A 198 6.36 14.34 -1.12
N GLU A 199 7.35 13.65 -0.54
CA GLU A 199 7.22 13.07 0.79
C GLU A 199 6.86 14.09 1.88
N ASN A 200 7.56 15.23 1.90
CA ASN A 200 7.49 16.22 2.97
C ASN A 200 6.81 17.53 2.56
N GLY A 201 6.23 17.61 1.36
CA GLY A 201 5.54 18.80 0.89
C GLY A 201 4.07 18.87 1.29
N THR A 202 3.43 19.98 0.94
CA THR A 202 1.99 20.23 1.18
C THR A 202 1.12 19.10 0.62
N GLY A 203 0.06 18.75 1.35
CA GLY A 203 -0.84 17.64 1.02
C GLY A 203 -1.45 17.73 -0.37
N VAL A 204 -1.24 16.69 -1.17
CA VAL A 204 -1.86 16.47 -2.49
C VAL A 204 -3.11 15.63 -2.30
N THR A 205 -4.23 16.03 -2.92
CA THR A 205 -5.46 15.24 -2.91
C THR A 205 -5.58 14.41 -4.20
N LEU A 206 -5.61 13.09 -4.09
CA LEU A 206 -5.89 12.17 -5.19
C LEU A 206 -7.24 11.50 -5.00
N THR A 207 -8.13 11.63 -5.99
CA THR A 207 -9.43 10.96 -6.03
C THR A 207 -9.58 10.18 -7.34
N THR A 208 -9.89 8.89 -7.23
CA THR A 208 -10.12 8.00 -8.38
C THR A 208 -11.57 7.52 -8.43
N ASN A 209 -12.24 7.73 -9.57
CA ASN A 209 -13.66 7.44 -9.82
C ASN A 209 -13.88 6.64 -11.13
N THR A 210 -12.83 6.07 -11.70
CA THR A 210 -12.95 5.19 -12.88
C THR A 210 -13.79 3.96 -12.50
N PRO A 211 -14.78 3.53 -13.29
CA PRO A 211 -15.69 2.46 -12.85
C PRO A 211 -14.97 1.16 -12.44
N ASN A 212 -14.04 0.69 -13.27
CA ASN A 212 -13.23 -0.51 -13.03
C ASN A 212 -11.87 -0.36 -13.68
N VAL A 213 -10.81 -0.82 -13.00
CA VAL A 213 -9.46 -0.95 -13.56
C VAL A 213 -8.93 -2.35 -13.30
N THR A 214 -8.36 -2.95 -14.34
CA THR A 214 -7.70 -4.24 -14.26
C THR A 214 -6.19 -4.05 -14.32
N LEU A 215 -5.48 -4.57 -13.32
CA LEU A 215 -4.03 -4.53 -13.25
C LEU A 215 -3.39 -5.73 -13.95
N GLY A 216 -2.25 -5.45 -14.58
CA GLY A 216 -1.32 -6.47 -15.09
C GLY A 216 -0.65 -7.27 -13.98
N GLU A 217 0.55 -7.78 -14.25
CA GLU A 217 1.44 -8.39 -13.26
C GLU A 217 2.36 -7.35 -12.63
N ASP A 218 2.64 -7.45 -11.32
CA ASP A 218 3.56 -6.58 -10.58
C ASP A 218 3.25 -5.07 -10.73
N ALA A 219 1.99 -4.71 -10.97
CA ALA A 219 1.55 -3.33 -11.19
C ALA A 219 1.05 -2.66 -9.90
N VAL A 220 1.08 -1.33 -9.89
CA VAL A 220 0.60 -0.53 -8.75
C VAL A 220 -0.46 0.46 -9.22
N TYR A 221 -1.67 0.40 -8.70
CA TYR A 221 -2.70 1.36 -9.13
C TYR A 221 -2.41 2.76 -8.58
N VAL A 222 -2.21 2.89 -7.26
CA VAL A 222 -1.82 4.14 -6.62
C VAL A 222 -0.58 3.95 -5.76
N TYR A 223 0.42 4.80 -5.99
CA TYR A 223 1.55 5.02 -5.10
C TYR A 223 1.59 6.47 -4.63
N SER A 224 1.79 6.71 -3.34
CA SER A 224 2.04 8.05 -2.81
C SER A 224 2.97 8.02 -1.60
N ASN A 225 4.07 8.76 -1.63
CA ASN A 225 4.89 8.99 -0.44
C ASN A 225 4.52 10.28 0.32
N ASN A 226 3.56 11.07 -0.17
CA ASN A 226 3.20 12.34 0.43
C ASN A 226 2.48 12.14 1.78
N LYS A 227 3.19 12.37 2.89
CA LYS A 227 2.70 12.15 4.27
C LYS A 227 1.48 13.00 4.61
N ALA A 228 1.43 14.23 4.08
CA ALA A 228 0.30 15.14 4.26
C ALA A 228 -0.85 14.91 3.26
N GLY A 229 -0.68 13.97 2.32
CA GLY A 229 -1.60 13.74 1.22
C GLY A 229 -2.82 12.91 1.60
N THR A 230 -3.84 12.98 0.75
CA THR A 230 -5.06 12.18 0.88
C THR A 230 -5.33 11.42 -0.40
N VAL A 231 -5.61 10.12 -0.30
CA VAL A 231 -6.03 9.26 -1.40
C VAL A 231 -7.45 8.75 -1.13
N THR A 232 -8.38 9.02 -2.06
CA THR A 232 -9.72 8.44 -2.05
C THR A 232 -9.89 7.53 -3.26
N ASN A 233 -10.01 6.22 -3.03
CA ASN A 233 -10.29 5.25 -4.08
C ASN A 233 -11.78 4.91 -4.14
N ASN A 234 -12.46 5.36 -5.20
CA ASN A 234 -13.81 4.93 -5.57
C ASN A 234 -13.79 4.02 -6.82
N THR A 235 -12.60 3.63 -7.30
CA THR A 235 -12.43 2.73 -8.45
C THR A 235 -12.44 1.26 -8.01
N THR A 236 -13.22 0.42 -8.69
CA THR A 236 -13.13 -1.04 -8.50
C THR A 236 -11.84 -1.55 -9.12
N LEU A 237 -11.07 -2.36 -8.39
CA LEU A 237 -9.81 -2.92 -8.85
C LEU A 237 -9.90 -4.44 -9.03
N THR A 238 -9.32 -4.94 -10.12
CA THR A 238 -9.12 -6.38 -10.35
C THR A 238 -7.68 -6.65 -10.82
N SER A 239 -7.22 -7.90 -10.72
CA SER A 239 -5.90 -8.30 -11.23
C SER A 239 -6.01 -9.47 -12.20
N THR A 240 -5.11 -9.50 -13.19
CA THR A 240 -4.93 -10.66 -14.07
C THR A 240 -3.84 -11.62 -13.58
N SER A 241 -2.89 -11.11 -12.78
CA SER A 241 -1.73 -11.87 -12.27
C SER A 241 -1.37 -11.45 -10.83
N GLY A 242 -0.18 -11.84 -10.36
CA GLY A 242 0.35 -11.63 -9.02
C GLY A 242 1.19 -10.35 -8.83
N GLY A 243 1.62 -10.13 -7.59
CA GLY A 243 2.56 -9.07 -7.17
C GLY A 243 2.02 -7.63 -7.20
N ASN A 244 0.71 -7.47 -7.36
CA ASN A 244 0.09 -6.17 -7.52
C ASN A 244 -0.13 -5.43 -6.20
N TYR A 245 -0.19 -4.10 -6.27
CA TYR A 245 -0.63 -3.24 -5.17
C TYR A 245 -1.80 -2.37 -5.62
N GLY A 246 -2.89 -2.36 -4.84
CA GLY A 246 -4.02 -1.49 -5.09
C GLY A 246 -3.69 -0.05 -4.70
N VAL A 247 -3.64 0.22 -3.40
CA VAL A 247 -3.25 1.54 -2.89
C VAL A 247 -2.07 1.40 -1.94
N TYR A 248 -0.94 2.03 -2.28
CA TYR A 248 0.27 2.11 -1.48
C TYR A 248 0.50 3.57 -1.10
N SER A 249 0.39 3.94 0.18
CA SER A 249 0.46 5.36 0.57
C SER A 249 1.04 5.65 1.96
N ALA A 250 1.75 6.78 2.05
CA ALA A 250 2.21 7.40 3.28
C ALA A 250 1.20 8.33 3.95
N GLY A 251 0.14 8.74 3.23
CA GLY A 251 -0.82 9.72 3.69
C GLY A 251 -2.07 9.11 4.33
N THR A 252 -3.18 9.84 4.23
CA THR A 252 -4.51 9.33 4.62
C THR A 252 -5.18 8.67 3.42
N VAL A 253 -5.57 7.40 3.55
CA VAL A 253 -6.26 6.64 2.49
C VAL A 253 -7.68 6.30 2.92
N THR A 254 -8.62 6.46 1.99
CA THR A 254 -9.98 5.93 2.08
C THR A 254 -10.29 5.08 0.84
N ASN A 255 -10.52 3.79 1.04
CA ASN A 255 -10.99 2.88 0.00
C ASN A 255 -12.50 2.66 0.13
N ASN A 256 -13.28 3.09 -0.87
CA ASN A 256 -14.74 2.95 -0.91
C ASN A 256 -15.23 1.95 -1.97
N ALA A 257 -14.33 1.37 -2.75
CA ALA A 257 -14.67 0.44 -3.83
C ALA A 257 -14.00 -0.92 -3.65
N ASN A 258 -14.54 -1.93 -4.34
CA ASN A 258 -14.06 -3.29 -4.20
C ASN A 258 -12.66 -3.44 -4.80
N ILE A 259 -11.78 -4.16 -4.10
CA ILE A 259 -10.49 -4.62 -4.62
C ILE A 259 -10.53 -6.13 -4.68
N ASN A 260 -10.62 -6.71 -5.88
CA ASN A 260 -10.63 -8.14 -6.09
C ASN A 260 -9.30 -8.62 -6.67
N PHE A 261 -8.38 -8.98 -5.79
CA PHE A 261 -7.11 -9.61 -6.08
C PHE A 261 -7.09 -11.09 -5.70
N GLY A 262 -8.25 -11.75 -5.77
CA GLY A 262 -8.36 -13.21 -5.57
C GLY A 262 -7.58 -14.03 -6.61
N THR A 263 -7.30 -13.44 -7.76
CA THR A 263 -6.51 -14.01 -8.86
C THR A 263 -5.05 -13.57 -8.76
N GLY A 264 -4.13 -14.52 -8.94
CA GLY A 264 -2.70 -14.27 -8.82
C GLY A 264 -2.16 -14.39 -7.39
N THR A 265 -0.84 -14.42 -7.30
CA THR A 265 -0.12 -14.67 -6.04
C THR A 265 0.57 -13.40 -5.56
N GLY A 266 0.55 -13.12 -4.26
CA GLY A 266 1.34 -12.02 -3.70
C GLY A 266 0.76 -10.62 -3.87
N ASN A 267 -0.54 -10.52 -4.16
CA ASN A 267 -1.21 -9.23 -4.32
C ASN A 267 -1.54 -8.58 -2.97
N VAL A 268 -1.41 -7.26 -2.89
CA VAL A 268 -1.73 -6.46 -1.70
C VAL A 268 -2.83 -5.46 -2.01
N GLY A 269 -3.94 -5.51 -1.27
CA GLY A 269 -5.05 -4.59 -1.49
C GLY A 269 -4.68 -3.14 -1.15
N VAL A 270 -4.40 -2.89 0.12
CA VAL A 270 -4.02 -1.55 0.62
C VAL A 270 -2.79 -1.65 1.52
N TYR A 271 -1.83 -0.74 1.37
CA TYR A 271 -0.61 -0.67 2.16
C TYR A 271 -0.36 0.75 2.66
N SER A 272 -0.33 0.92 3.99
CA SER A 272 0.03 2.16 4.66
C SER A 272 1.48 2.12 5.18
N ILE A 273 2.23 3.18 4.92
CA ILE A 273 3.65 3.35 5.30
C ILE A 273 3.89 4.74 5.92
N LEU A 274 5.11 5.02 6.40
CA LEU A 274 5.58 6.34 6.84
C LEU A 274 4.68 7.07 7.85
N GLY A 275 4.01 6.31 8.72
CA GLY A 275 3.09 6.81 9.74
C GLY A 275 1.68 7.15 9.21
N GLY A 276 1.39 6.83 7.96
CA GLY A 276 0.09 7.04 7.33
C GLY A 276 -1.05 6.25 7.97
N THR A 277 -2.26 6.48 7.47
CA THR A 277 -3.46 5.74 7.90
C THR A 277 -4.34 5.41 6.72
N ALA A 278 -4.71 4.14 6.57
CA ALA A 278 -5.58 3.67 5.51
C ALA A 278 -6.84 2.99 6.03
N THR A 279 -8.00 3.44 5.56
CA THR A 279 -9.31 2.90 5.94
C THR A 279 -9.98 2.22 4.75
N ASN A 280 -10.45 1.00 4.94
CA ASN A 280 -11.26 0.26 3.98
C ASN A 280 -12.74 0.28 4.36
N ASN A 281 -13.61 0.68 3.44
CA ASN A 281 -15.07 0.71 3.60
C ASN A 281 -15.79 -0.25 2.64
N ALA A 282 -15.06 -1.08 1.89
CA ALA A 282 -15.59 -1.97 0.86
C ALA A 282 -15.02 -3.39 0.97
N ALA A 283 -15.28 -4.25 -0.03
CA ALA A 283 -14.72 -5.60 -0.04
C ALA A 283 -13.28 -5.60 -0.61
N ILE A 284 -12.36 -6.22 0.12
CA ILE A 284 -11.02 -6.58 -0.38
C ILE A 284 -10.93 -8.11 -0.42
N THR A 285 -10.67 -8.68 -1.57
CA THR A 285 -10.45 -10.13 -1.75
C THR A 285 -9.00 -10.36 -2.15
N VAL A 286 -8.32 -11.29 -1.48
CA VAL A 286 -6.92 -11.64 -1.78
C VAL A 286 -6.71 -13.12 -2.06
N GLY A 287 -5.87 -13.37 -3.06
CA GLY A 287 -5.42 -14.68 -3.52
C GLY A 287 -4.25 -15.22 -2.72
N ALA A 288 -3.56 -16.22 -3.28
CA ALA A 288 -2.58 -17.02 -2.53
C ALA A 288 -1.28 -16.25 -2.25
N SER A 289 -0.54 -16.74 -1.25
CA SER A 289 0.87 -16.40 -1.06
C SER A 289 1.77 -17.46 -1.71
N ASP A 290 2.98 -17.05 -2.10
CA ASP A 290 4.12 -17.91 -2.36
C ASP A 290 5.21 -17.49 -1.38
N THR A 291 5.28 -18.23 -0.28
CA THR A 291 6.20 -17.97 0.84
C THR A 291 7.65 -18.25 0.45
N ALA A 292 7.90 -19.15 -0.51
CA ALA A 292 9.25 -19.45 -0.98
C ALA A 292 9.83 -18.31 -1.82
N ALA A 293 8.97 -17.64 -2.59
CA ALA A 293 9.31 -16.46 -3.39
C ALA A 293 9.05 -15.12 -2.67
N GLU A 294 8.69 -15.14 -1.38
CA GLU A 294 8.42 -13.95 -0.55
C GLU A 294 7.29 -13.06 -1.12
N LYS A 295 6.34 -13.68 -1.85
CA LYS A 295 5.17 -13.04 -2.44
C LYS A 295 3.93 -13.28 -1.58
N PHE A 296 3.55 -12.32 -0.75
CA PHE A 296 2.45 -12.49 0.22
C PHE A 296 1.14 -11.83 -0.25
N GLY A 297 0.07 -12.63 -0.32
CA GLY A 297 -1.28 -12.12 -0.54
C GLY A 297 -1.80 -11.46 0.74
N ILE A 298 -2.05 -10.14 0.72
CA ILE A 298 -2.41 -9.38 1.93
C ILE A 298 -3.57 -8.43 1.67
N GLY A 299 -4.66 -8.52 2.43
CA GLY A 299 -5.79 -7.60 2.31
C GLY A 299 -5.37 -6.16 2.61
N MET A 300 -4.86 -5.92 3.82
CA MET A 300 -4.34 -4.63 4.25
C MET A 300 -2.99 -4.77 4.99
N ALA A 301 -2.02 -3.92 4.70
CA ALA A 301 -0.69 -3.94 5.31
C ALA A 301 -0.30 -2.59 5.94
N ALA A 302 0.47 -2.62 7.03
CA ALA A 302 0.94 -1.44 7.75
C ALA A 302 2.41 -1.56 8.21
N GLY A 303 3.20 -0.53 7.91
CA GLY A 303 4.59 -0.38 8.34
C GLY A 303 5.58 -1.32 7.65
N TYR A 304 6.87 -1.16 7.97
CA TYR A 304 7.96 -1.94 7.39
C TYR A 304 9.03 -2.24 8.42
N ARG A 305 9.15 -3.54 8.76
CA ARG A 305 10.10 -4.07 9.76
C ARG A 305 10.06 -3.26 11.06
N THR A 306 11.23 -2.85 11.55
CA THR A 306 11.41 -1.98 12.73
C THR A 306 11.66 -0.51 12.35
N THR A 307 11.75 -0.20 11.06
CA THR A 307 12.24 1.10 10.55
C THR A 307 11.12 2.03 10.10
N ASP A 308 9.91 1.50 9.90
CA ASP A 308 8.76 2.27 9.44
C ASP A 308 7.49 1.89 10.20
N SER A 309 6.47 2.75 10.13
CA SER A 309 5.17 2.53 10.73
C SER A 309 4.02 2.81 9.76
N GLY A 310 2.84 2.29 10.05
CA GLY A 310 1.63 2.59 9.31
C GLY A 310 0.40 2.13 10.06
N ASN A 311 -0.78 2.55 9.62
CA ASN A 311 -2.02 2.19 10.29
C ASN A 311 -3.03 1.72 9.25
N VAL A 312 -3.62 0.55 9.46
CA VAL A 312 -4.68 0.02 8.61
C VAL A 312 -5.95 -0.26 9.41
N ILE A 313 -7.08 0.15 8.86
CA ILE A 313 -8.40 0.03 9.48
C ILE A 313 -9.35 -0.63 8.48
N ASN A 314 -9.80 -1.84 8.78
CA ASN A 314 -10.97 -2.39 8.11
C ASN A 314 -12.21 -1.77 8.78
N GLY A 315 -12.85 -0.80 8.13
CA GLY A 315 -13.98 -0.03 8.68
C GLY A 315 -15.21 -0.90 8.95
N PRO A 316 -16.26 -0.35 9.60
CA PRO A 316 -17.44 -1.13 10.00
C PRO A 316 -18.17 -1.81 8.83
N ALA A 317 -18.17 -1.18 7.65
CA ALA A 317 -18.72 -1.75 6.41
C ALA A 317 -17.69 -2.57 5.61
N GLY A 318 -16.43 -2.57 6.03
CA GLY A 318 -15.33 -3.22 5.33
C GLY A 318 -15.35 -4.74 5.51
N VAL A 319 -15.08 -5.45 4.41
CA VAL A 319 -14.98 -6.91 4.39
C VAL A 319 -13.65 -7.31 3.77
N ILE A 320 -12.87 -8.16 4.44
CA ILE A 320 -11.65 -8.74 3.89
C ILE A 320 -11.88 -10.24 3.68
N ASN A 321 -11.82 -10.70 2.44
CA ASN A 321 -11.93 -12.10 2.05
C ASN A 321 -10.55 -12.68 1.75
N VAL A 322 -10.08 -13.54 2.64
CA VAL A 322 -8.76 -14.19 2.58
C VAL A 322 -8.96 -15.56 1.93
N THR A 323 -8.88 -15.59 0.60
CA THR A 323 -9.35 -16.73 -0.22
C THR A 323 -8.23 -17.61 -0.76
N GLY A 324 -6.99 -17.14 -0.72
CA GLY A 324 -5.84 -17.92 -1.16
C GLY A 324 -5.09 -18.59 -0.02
N LYS A 325 -4.45 -19.71 -0.31
CA LYS A 325 -3.60 -20.43 0.64
C LYS A 325 -2.49 -19.52 1.19
N ASP A 326 -2.18 -19.66 2.48
CA ASP A 326 -1.11 -18.94 3.20
C ASP A 326 -1.23 -17.40 3.15
N SER A 327 -2.40 -16.86 2.76
CA SER A 327 -2.64 -15.41 2.65
C SER A 327 -3.10 -14.79 3.97
N ILE A 328 -2.99 -13.45 4.05
CA ILE A 328 -3.19 -12.67 5.28
C ILE A 328 -4.30 -11.64 5.07
N GLY A 329 -5.23 -11.52 6.02
CA GLY A 329 -6.24 -10.48 6.02
C GLY A 329 -5.63 -9.12 6.29
N MET A 330 -5.02 -8.96 7.46
CA MET A 330 -4.34 -7.73 7.88
C MET A 330 -2.92 -8.02 8.38
N TYR A 331 -1.94 -7.23 7.98
CA TYR A 331 -0.56 -7.31 8.42
C TYR A 331 -0.11 -5.98 9.03
N ALA A 332 0.58 -6.01 10.18
CA ALA A 332 1.23 -4.83 10.74
C ALA A 332 2.58 -5.17 11.36
N THR A 333 3.57 -4.29 11.16
CA THR A 333 4.92 -4.46 11.70
C THR A 333 5.52 -3.13 12.13
N GLY A 334 6.26 -3.13 13.24
CA GLY A 334 6.86 -1.94 13.84
C GLY A 334 6.06 -1.43 15.04
N ALA A 335 6.75 -0.89 16.05
CA ALA A 335 6.16 -0.57 17.37
C ALA A 335 5.02 0.46 17.33
N SER A 336 5.00 1.31 16.31
CA SER A 336 3.96 2.34 16.10
C SER A 336 2.93 1.94 15.05
N SER A 337 2.99 0.70 14.53
CA SER A 337 2.05 0.24 13.52
C SER A 337 0.80 -0.37 14.13
N THR A 338 -0.33 -0.14 13.49
CA THR A 338 -1.62 -0.70 13.93
C THR A 338 -2.38 -1.40 12.82
N ALA A 339 -3.05 -2.50 13.18
CA ALA A 339 -4.05 -3.16 12.36
C ALA A 339 -5.38 -3.26 13.13
N THR A 340 -6.38 -2.50 12.71
CA THR A 340 -7.69 -2.43 13.38
C THR A 340 -8.79 -3.03 12.52
N ASN A 341 -9.44 -4.10 12.98
CA ASN A 341 -10.63 -4.64 12.32
C ASN A 341 -11.90 -4.18 13.04
N LYS A 342 -12.71 -3.35 12.38
CA LYS A 342 -14.08 -2.98 12.82
C LYS A 342 -15.17 -3.69 12.03
N GLY A 343 -14.83 -4.21 10.85
CA GLY A 343 -15.74 -4.96 9.98
C GLY A 343 -15.54 -6.47 10.11
N THR A 344 -15.52 -7.16 8.96
CA THR A 344 -15.42 -8.63 8.91
C THR A 344 -14.17 -9.08 8.16
N ILE A 345 -13.46 -10.05 8.73
CA ILE A 345 -12.39 -10.82 8.05
C ILE A 345 -12.86 -12.26 7.90
N ASN A 346 -12.98 -12.72 6.65
CA ASN A 346 -13.39 -14.07 6.27
C ASN A 346 -12.17 -14.89 5.86
N LEU A 347 -11.95 -16.02 6.54
CA LEU A 347 -10.83 -16.94 6.31
C LEU A 347 -11.34 -18.21 5.64
N SER A 348 -11.11 -18.38 4.34
CA SER A 348 -11.75 -19.46 3.56
C SER A 348 -10.77 -20.48 2.96
N ALA A 349 -9.46 -20.30 3.13
CA ALA A 349 -8.45 -21.19 2.55
C ALA A 349 -7.46 -21.72 3.58
N GLU A 350 -6.70 -22.72 3.18
CA GLU A 350 -5.68 -23.37 4.02
C GLU A 350 -4.66 -22.36 4.55
N ASN A 351 -4.29 -22.51 5.81
CA ASN A 351 -3.24 -21.73 6.49
C ASN A 351 -3.44 -20.20 6.47
N THR A 352 -4.64 -19.73 6.13
CA THR A 352 -4.95 -18.31 6.09
C THR A 352 -4.83 -17.67 7.46
N ILE A 353 -4.44 -16.40 7.46
CA ILE A 353 -4.20 -15.62 8.67
C ILE A 353 -5.15 -14.43 8.71
N GLY A 354 -5.87 -14.22 9.80
CA GLY A 354 -6.72 -13.02 9.96
C GLY A 354 -5.88 -11.76 10.16
N MET A 355 -5.09 -11.72 11.23
CA MET A 355 -4.14 -10.66 11.52
C MET A 355 -2.75 -11.24 11.77
N TYR A 356 -1.72 -10.66 11.17
CA TYR A 356 -0.32 -10.97 11.48
C TYR A 356 0.36 -9.70 12.02
N LEU A 357 0.91 -9.80 13.23
CA LEU A 357 1.41 -8.65 13.99
C LEU A 357 2.84 -8.92 14.44
N ASP A 358 3.74 -8.01 14.10
CA ASP A 358 5.18 -8.21 14.28
C ASP A 358 5.89 -6.96 14.80
N ASN A 359 7.10 -7.13 15.33
CA ASN A 359 8.02 -6.04 15.75
C ASN A 359 7.36 -4.94 16.61
N GLY A 360 6.54 -5.33 17.59
CA GLY A 360 5.86 -4.40 18.49
C GLY A 360 4.53 -3.85 17.97
N ALA A 361 4.06 -4.25 16.79
CA ALA A 361 2.79 -3.78 16.24
C ALA A 361 1.59 -4.15 17.12
N THR A 362 0.55 -3.33 17.07
CA THR A 362 -0.70 -3.56 17.82
C THR A 362 -1.86 -3.90 16.88
N GLY A 363 -2.45 -5.07 17.07
CA GLY A 363 -3.72 -5.45 16.46
C GLY A 363 -4.89 -5.16 17.38
N VAL A 364 -5.97 -4.61 16.83
CA VAL A 364 -7.22 -4.34 17.54
C VAL A 364 -8.37 -5.00 16.78
N ASN A 365 -9.09 -5.90 17.43
CA ASN A 365 -10.34 -6.43 16.90
C ASN A 365 -11.53 -5.78 17.61
N GLU A 366 -12.35 -5.08 16.83
CA GLU A 366 -13.63 -4.45 17.18
C GLU A 366 -14.81 -5.08 16.40
N GLY A 367 -14.51 -5.92 15.40
CA GLY A 367 -15.49 -6.59 14.56
C GLY A 367 -15.40 -8.11 14.64
N THR A 368 -15.49 -8.77 13.49
CA THR A 368 -15.49 -10.24 13.38
C THR A 368 -14.29 -10.75 12.59
N ILE A 369 -13.61 -11.77 13.13
CA ILE A 369 -12.67 -12.62 12.40
C ILE A 369 -13.22 -14.03 12.41
N THR A 370 -13.55 -14.60 11.25
CA THR A 370 -14.21 -15.91 11.18
C THR A 370 -13.73 -16.78 10.03
N THR A 371 -13.73 -18.08 10.24
CA THR A 371 -13.63 -19.05 9.14
C THR A 371 -14.91 -19.09 8.30
N VAL A 372 -14.77 -19.30 6.99
CA VAL A 372 -15.85 -19.69 6.09
C VAL A 372 -15.66 -21.15 5.72
N GLY A 373 -16.58 -22.01 6.16
CA GLY A 373 -16.41 -23.47 6.07
C GLY A 373 -15.53 -24.03 7.19
N SER A 374 -14.73 -25.04 6.87
CA SER A 374 -13.77 -25.68 7.79
C SER A 374 -12.36 -25.83 7.17
N PRO A 375 -11.74 -24.74 6.67
CA PRO A 375 -10.40 -24.78 6.07
C PRO A 375 -9.36 -25.25 7.08
N LYS A 376 -8.32 -25.93 6.61
CA LYS A 376 -7.25 -26.48 7.45
C LYS A 376 -6.22 -25.41 7.87
N GLY A 377 -5.73 -25.45 9.10
CA GLY A 377 -4.54 -24.70 9.54
C GLY A 377 -4.72 -23.20 9.73
N VAL A 378 -5.96 -22.71 9.79
CA VAL A 378 -6.28 -21.27 9.84
C VAL A 378 -5.86 -20.65 11.17
N LYS A 379 -5.30 -19.44 11.13
CA LYS A 379 -4.86 -18.70 12.31
C LYS A 379 -5.60 -17.36 12.37
N ALA A 380 -6.43 -17.10 13.37
CA ALA A 380 -7.13 -15.81 13.43
C ALA A 380 -6.15 -14.66 13.66
N VAL A 381 -5.25 -14.79 14.62
CA VAL A 381 -4.23 -13.79 14.92
C VAL A 381 -2.88 -14.46 15.14
N VAL A 382 -1.83 -13.94 14.50
CA VAL A 382 -0.43 -14.30 14.72
C VAL A 382 0.30 -13.15 15.41
N LEU A 383 1.00 -13.45 16.49
CA LEU A 383 1.80 -12.51 17.29
C LEU A 383 3.29 -12.91 17.25
N SER A 384 4.15 -12.00 16.82
CA SER A 384 5.60 -12.14 16.75
C SER A 384 6.31 -10.89 17.29
N ASN A 385 7.57 -11.05 17.69
CA ASN A 385 8.52 -10.00 18.07
C ASN A 385 7.91 -8.83 18.86
N ASN A 386 7.38 -9.10 20.06
CA ASN A 386 6.77 -8.12 20.97
C ASN A 386 5.41 -7.52 20.57
N SER A 387 4.69 -8.10 19.62
CA SER A 387 3.39 -7.57 19.21
C SER A 387 2.26 -7.81 20.23
N LYS A 388 1.16 -7.08 20.05
CA LYS A 388 0.02 -7.04 20.98
C LYS A 388 -1.31 -7.21 20.25
N LEU A 389 -2.20 -8.03 20.81
CA LEU A 389 -3.60 -8.11 20.42
C LEU A 389 -4.51 -7.50 21.50
N ILE A 390 -5.48 -6.69 21.06
CA ILE A 390 -6.60 -6.22 21.87
C ILE A 390 -7.91 -6.66 21.18
N ASN A 391 -8.61 -7.64 21.76
CA ASN A 391 -9.96 -8.01 21.33
C ASN A 391 -10.98 -7.25 22.19
N ARG A 392 -11.73 -6.32 21.61
CA ARG A 392 -12.64 -5.42 22.34
C ARG A 392 -13.94 -6.11 22.72
N ALA A 393 -14.65 -5.52 23.69
CA ALA A 393 -15.98 -5.99 24.08
C ALA A 393 -16.93 -5.97 22.88
N GLY A 394 -17.71 -7.04 22.69
CA GLY A 394 -18.59 -7.23 21.54
C GLY A 394 -17.91 -7.70 20.25
N ALA A 395 -16.58 -7.80 20.22
CA ALA A 395 -15.85 -8.32 19.07
C ALA A 395 -15.73 -9.86 19.13
N THR A 396 -15.73 -10.50 17.95
CA THR A 396 -15.77 -11.96 17.81
C THR A 396 -14.56 -12.48 17.05
N ILE A 397 -13.90 -13.51 17.60
CA ILE A 397 -12.96 -14.37 16.89
C ILE A 397 -13.53 -15.79 16.91
N ASN A 398 -13.91 -16.33 15.75
CA ASN A 398 -14.53 -17.64 15.63
C ASN A 398 -13.80 -18.51 14.59
N ILE A 399 -13.05 -19.51 15.05
CA ILE A 399 -12.27 -20.39 14.19
C ILE A 399 -12.82 -21.82 14.25
N ASN A 400 -13.38 -22.28 13.13
CA ASN A 400 -13.70 -23.67 12.86
C ASN A 400 -12.70 -24.23 11.85
N SER A 401 -11.63 -24.86 12.33
CA SER A 401 -10.51 -25.25 11.48
C SER A 401 -9.76 -26.44 12.08
N PRO A 402 -9.63 -27.57 11.35
CA PRO A 402 -8.70 -28.61 11.77
C PRO A 402 -7.28 -28.05 11.75
N GLU A 403 -6.50 -28.31 12.80
CA GLU A 403 -5.13 -27.75 12.98
C GLU A 403 -5.08 -26.20 13.03
N GLY A 404 -6.22 -25.54 13.23
CA GLY A 404 -6.29 -24.07 13.33
C GLY A 404 -6.02 -23.51 14.72
N PHE A 405 -5.87 -22.19 14.81
CA PHE A 405 -5.62 -21.44 16.04
C PHE A 405 -6.40 -20.13 16.06
N ALA A 406 -7.01 -19.76 17.19
CA ALA A 406 -7.51 -18.39 17.37
C ALA A 406 -6.36 -17.39 17.53
N VAL A 407 -5.35 -17.73 18.34
CA VAL A 407 -4.15 -16.92 18.51
C VAL A 407 -2.92 -17.83 18.44
N PHE A 408 -1.94 -17.46 17.61
CA PHE A 408 -0.71 -18.20 17.36
C PHE A 408 0.51 -17.29 17.61
N ARG A 409 1.60 -17.83 18.16
CA ARG A 409 2.80 -17.05 18.53
C ARG A 409 4.03 -17.56 17.77
N VAL A 410 4.89 -16.66 17.30
CA VAL A 410 6.11 -16.98 16.51
C VAL A 410 7.34 -16.28 17.10
N ASN A 411 8.49 -16.98 17.12
CA ASN A 411 9.86 -16.46 17.32
C ASN A 411 10.09 -15.45 18.46
N SER A 412 9.35 -15.56 19.58
CA SER A 412 9.53 -14.66 20.73
C SER A 412 9.99 -15.45 21.96
N PRO A 413 11.02 -15.00 22.71
CA PRO A 413 11.25 -15.46 24.08
C PRO A 413 9.95 -15.36 24.88
N GLU A 414 9.77 -16.26 25.86
CA GLU A 414 8.50 -16.61 26.52
C GLU A 414 7.65 -15.44 27.07
N THR A 415 8.18 -14.22 27.16
CA THR A 415 7.63 -13.06 27.89
C THR A 415 7.11 -11.90 27.04
N ASN A 416 7.16 -11.98 25.71
CA ASN A 416 7.20 -10.74 24.93
C ASN A 416 5.91 -10.31 24.21
N VAL A 417 4.91 -11.19 24.03
CA VAL A 417 3.65 -10.81 23.33
C VAL A 417 2.44 -10.78 24.27
N THR A 418 1.56 -9.81 24.08
CA THR A 418 0.44 -9.49 24.99
C THR A 418 -0.92 -9.72 24.34
N ILE A 419 -1.83 -10.39 25.04
CA ILE A 419 -3.23 -10.56 24.62
C ILE A 419 -4.13 -9.93 25.68
N VAL A 420 -4.93 -8.94 25.27
CA VAL A 420 -5.97 -8.32 26.09
C VAL A 420 -7.32 -8.66 25.47
N ASN A 421 -8.13 -9.48 26.15
CA ASN A 421 -9.39 -9.97 25.63
C ASN A 421 -10.59 -9.49 26.46
N TYR A 422 -11.43 -8.66 25.88
CA TYR A 422 -12.72 -8.22 26.41
C TYR A 422 -13.91 -8.79 25.63
N GLY A 423 -13.66 -9.39 24.46
CA GLY A 423 -14.68 -9.96 23.57
C GLY A 423 -14.77 -11.48 23.65
N ASP A 424 -15.30 -12.08 22.59
CA ASP A 424 -15.49 -13.52 22.45
C ASP A 424 -14.41 -14.13 21.56
N ILE A 425 -13.78 -15.20 22.05
CA ILE A 425 -12.84 -16.03 21.29
C ILE A 425 -13.30 -17.48 21.41
N THR A 426 -13.66 -18.07 20.27
CA THR A 426 -14.19 -19.43 20.15
C THR A 426 -13.38 -20.23 19.13
N VAL A 427 -12.94 -21.42 19.52
CA VAL A 427 -12.26 -22.40 18.65
C VAL A 427 -13.03 -23.71 18.60
N SER A 428 -13.12 -24.31 17.41
CA SER A 428 -13.83 -25.56 17.13
C SER A 428 -13.22 -26.32 15.95
N GLY A 429 -13.65 -27.56 15.69
CA GLY A 429 -13.28 -28.30 14.48
C GLY A 429 -11.94 -29.05 14.50
N GLY A 430 -11.37 -29.34 15.68
CA GLY A 430 -10.12 -30.13 15.78
C GLY A 430 -8.84 -29.30 15.67
N ALA A 431 -8.87 -28.03 16.06
CA ALA A 431 -7.69 -27.24 16.36
C ALA A 431 -6.78 -27.98 17.36
N GLU A 432 -5.47 -28.10 17.09
CA GLU A 432 -4.49 -28.88 17.87
C GLU A 432 -3.07 -28.27 17.86
N ARG A 433 -2.15 -28.85 18.64
CA ARG A 433 -0.93 -28.25 19.25
C ARG A 433 0.18 -27.73 18.36
N ASP A 434 0.77 -28.55 17.49
CA ASP A 434 2.16 -28.37 17.05
C ASP A 434 2.29 -28.32 15.53
N GLY A 435 2.75 -27.18 15.05
CA GLY A 435 3.43 -27.04 13.77
C GLY A 435 4.42 -25.88 13.91
N ALA A 436 5.69 -26.12 13.56
CA ALA A 436 6.61 -25.01 13.29
C ALA A 436 6.17 -24.39 11.96
N PHE A 437 5.26 -23.43 12.02
CA PHE A 437 4.82 -22.69 10.85
C PHE A 437 5.26 -21.25 11.00
N ASP A 438 6.42 -21.00 10.42
CA ASP A 438 6.88 -19.66 10.10
C ASP A 438 6.58 -19.43 8.61
N PRO A 439 5.54 -18.65 8.24
CA PRO A 439 5.21 -18.41 6.83
C PRO A 439 6.33 -17.66 6.09
N THR A 440 7.32 -17.10 6.80
CA THR A 440 8.53 -16.51 6.21
C THR A 440 9.75 -17.41 6.38
N GLY A 441 9.65 -18.50 7.14
CA GLY A 441 10.78 -19.37 7.45
C GLY A 441 11.85 -18.72 8.35
N GLY A 442 11.48 -17.70 9.13
CA GLY A 442 12.38 -16.94 10.00
C GLY A 442 13.04 -15.78 9.27
N LYS A 443 12.69 -15.59 8.00
CA LYS A 443 13.16 -14.47 7.19
C LYS A 443 12.35 -13.23 7.48
N GLU A 444 13.03 -12.09 7.50
CA GLU A 444 12.34 -10.81 7.50
C GLU A 444 11.56 -10.66 6.19
N LEU A 445 10.39 -10.02 6.23
CA LEU A 445 9.71 -9.62 5.00
C LEU A 445 10.53 -8.53 4.32
N GLU A 446 11.43 -8.90 3.42
CA GLU A 446 12.06 -7.98 2.50
C GLU A 446 11.02 -7.59 1.44
N LYS A 447 10.50 -6.38 1.58
CA LYS A 447 9.62 -5.76 0.59
C LYS A 447 10.28 -4.50 0.07
N THR A 448 11.18 -4.66 -0.88
CA THR A 448 11.57 -3.58 -1.78
C THR A 448 10.44 -3.36 -2.77
N VAL A 449 9.48 -2.48 -2.44
CA VAL A 449 8.68 -1.84 -3.48
C VAL A 449 9.55 -0.73 -4.06
N ALA A 450 9.76 -0.78 -5.38
CA ALA A 450 10.58 0.15 -6.13
C ALA A 450 10.03 1.58 -6.03
N GLY A 451 10.38 2.29 -4.96
CA GLY A 451 10.33 3.74 -4.94
C GLY A 451 11.43 4.24 -5.87
N VAL A 452 11.09 4.55 -7.12
CA VAL A 452 11.91 5.30 -8.09
C VAL A 452 13.42 5.12 -7.89
N THR A 453 13.95 4.01 -8.40
CA THR A 453 15.40 3.89 -8.61
C THR A 453 15.65 4.02 -10.11
N LEU A 454 16.10 5.20 -10.55
CA LEU A 454 16.72 5.36 -11.87
C LEU A 454 17.90 4.38 -11.92
N LYS A 455 17.86 3.45 -12.88
CA LYS A 455 18.90 2.41 -13.05
C LYS A 455 20.29 3.03 -13.08
N SER A 456 21.18 2.53 -12.22
CA SER A 456 22.63 2.52 -12.47
C SER A 456 23.10 1.06 -12.60
N PRO A 457 24.01 0.72 -13.53
CA PRO A 457 24.30 -0.66 -13.93
C PRO A 457 24.96 -1.50 -12.84
N LYS A 458 24.81 -2.83 -12.98
CA LYS A 458 25.38 -3.88 -12.13
C LYS A 458 26.89 -4.08 -12.34
N GLY A 459 27.62 -4.25 -11.24
CA GLY A 459 29.06 -4.61 -11.15
C GLY A 459 29.76 -3.64 -10.19
N THR A 460 30.33 -4.03 -9.05
CA THR A 460 31.17 -5.20 -8.77
C THR A 460 31.14 -5.60 -7.29
N ASN A 461 31.57 -6.83 -7.02
CA ASN A 461 31.80 -7.41 -5.71
C ASN A 461 33.10 -6.88 -5.06
N ASP A 462 33.10 -6.86 -3.73
CA ASP A 462 34.20 -6.67 -2.77
C ASP A 462 34.80 -5.25 -2.59
N ILE A 463 34.81 -4.81 -1.33
CA ILE A 463 35.71 -3.75 -0.84
C ILE A 463 36.61 -4.35 0.24
N ASN A 464 37.91 -4.45 -0.07
CA ASN A 464 38.99 -4.66 0.89
C ASN A 464 39.31 -3.33 1.59
N VAL A 465 39.40 -3.32 2.93
CA VAL A 465 39.88 -2.16 3.69
C VAL A 465 41.26 -2.45 4.27
N THR A 466 42.24 -1.65 3.87
CA THR A 466 43.56 -1.53 4.50
C THR A 466 43.72 -0.11 5.05
N VAL A 467 44.50 0.05 6.13
CA VAL A 467 44.91 1.38 6.64
C VAL A 467 46.44 1.43 6.60
N ASN A 468 46.99 2.43 5.90
CA ASN A 468 48.43 2.63 5.70
C ASN A 468 49.19 1.40 5.18
N GLY A 469 48.63 0.69 4.20
CA GLY A 469 49.31 -0.42 3.52
C GLY A 469 49.46 -1.71 4.35
N THR A 470 48.87 -1.77 5.55
CA THR A 470 48.84 -2.99 6.37
C THR A 470 47.40 -3.51 6.49
N PRO A 471 47.14 -4.82 6.29
CA PRO A 471 45.82 -5.42 6.52
C PRO A 471 45.39 -5.29 7.99
N ILE A 472 44.16 -4.81 8.23
CA ILE A 472 43.55 -4.84 9.56
C ILE A 472 43.14 -6.29 9.86
N THR A 473 43.80 -6.96 10.80
CA THR A 473 43.53 -8.37 11.13
C THR A 473 42.57 -8.61 12.29
N ASN A 474 41.90 -7.58 12.81
CA ASN A 474 40.79 -7.75 13.75
C ASN A 474 39.73 -6.67 13.50
N VAL A 475 38.88 -6.91 12.50
CA VAL A 475 37.54 -6.34 12.47
C VAL A 475 36.65 -7.43 13.03
N GLU A 476 36.03 -7.18 14.19
CA GLU A 476 34.99 -8.06 14.72
C GLU A 476 33.80 -7.98 13.75
N LYS A 477 33.73 -8.95 12.86
CA LYS A 477 32.59 -9.18 12.00
C LYS A 477 31.60 -10.01 12.80
N VAL A 478 30.42 -9.45 13.07
CA VAL A 478 29.27 -10.26 13.45
C VAL A 478 28.80 -10.97 12.17
N THR A 479 29.48 -12.06 11.83
CA THR A 479 29.22 -12.88 10.61
C THR A 479 28.58 -14.23 10.92
N ASP A 480 28.21 -14.49 12.17
CA ASP A 480 27.33 -15.59 12.52
C ASP A 480 26.01 -15.03 13.07
N PRO A 481 24.84 -15.49 12.59
CA PRO A 481 23.60 -15.24 13.29
C PRO A 481 23.72 -15.85 14.69
N VAL A 482 23.58 -15.04 15.74
CA VAL A 482 23.26 -15.57 17.07
C VAL A 482 21.79 -15.96 17.04
N GLY A 483 21.56 -17.16 16.51
CA GLY A 483 20.27 -17.83 16.45
C GLY A 483 20.55 -19.33 16.45
N THR A 484 20.94 -19.87 17.59
CA THR A 484 20.92 -21.32 17.78
C THR A 484 19.50 -21.80 17.54
N ARG A 485 19.32 -22.70 16.58
CA ARG A 485 18.11 -23.49 16.39
C ARG A 485 17.99 -24.45 17.58
N GLY A 486 17.51 -23.94 18.71
CA GLY A 486 17.18 -24.72 19.87
C GLY A 486 15.80 -25.34 19.67
N ASP A 487 15.68 -26.64 19.93
CA ASP A 487 14.39 -27.33 20.02
C ASP A 487 13.41 -26.50 20.86
N ALA A 488 12.28 -26.11 20.26
CA ALA A 488 11.23 -25.36 20.94
C ALA A 488 10.59 -26.25 22.03
N LEU A 489 11.16 -26.19 23.24
CA LEU A 489 10.59 -26.75 24.45
C LEU A 489 9.77 -25.68 25.18
N ILE A 490 8.60 -26.12 25.67
CA ILE A 490 7.62 -25.51 26.61
C ILE A 490 6.77 -24.28 26.15
N SER A 491 5.46 -24.54 26.00
CA SER A 491 4.41 -23.62 25.56
C SER A 491 3.79 -22.81 26.71
N ASN A 492 4.06 -21.50 26.78
CA ASN A 492 3.53 -20.54 27.77
C ASN A 492 2.56 -19.52 27.11
N LEU A 493 1.33 -19.33 27.63
CA LEU A 493 0.34 -18.34 27.15
C LEU A 493 0.10 -17.21 28.17
N GLY A 494 0.50 -15.97 27.87
CA GLY A 494 0.20 -14.79 28.71
C GLY A 494 -1.18 -14.18 28.41
N MET A 495 -2.09 -14.21 29.39
CA MET A 495 -3.42 -13.58 29.35
C MET A 495 -3.48 -12.41 30.32
N TYR A 496 -3.79 -11.22 29.82
CA TYR A 496 -3.89 -10.02 30.65
C TYR A 496 -5.18 -9.99 31.47
N ILE A 497 -5.06 -9.69 32.77
CA ILE A 497 -6.17 -9.44 33.69
C ILE A 497 -6.16 -7.95 34.03
N ASP A 498 -7.14 -7.22 33.48
CA ASP A 498 -7.43 -5.84 33.90
C ASP A 498 -7.96 -5.87 35.33
N THR A 499 -7.21 -5.27 36.26
CA THR A 499 -7.52 -5.34 37.71
C THR A 499 -8.63 -4.39 38.16
N LEU A 500 -9.16 -3.55 37.25
CA LEU A 500 -10.35 -2.72 37.47
C LEU A 500 -11.59 -3.31 36.80
N ARG A 501 -11.49 -3.70 35.53
CA ARG A 501 -12.65 -4.05 34.68
C ARG A 501 -12.84 -5.55 34.50
N GLY A 502 -11.79 -6.33 34.70
CA GLY A 502 -11.75 -7.73 34.29
C GLY A 502 -11.67 -7.91 32.77
N THR A 503 -11.28 -9.11 32.38
CA THR A 503 -11.10 -9.57 30.99
C THR A 503 -11.66 -10.99 30.86
N ASN A 504 -11.88 -11.46 29.63
CA ASN A 504 -12.41 -12.78 29.35
C ASN A 504 -11.28 -13.79 29.07
N PRO A 505 -11.36 -15.04 29.57
CA PRO A 505 -10.47 -16.12 29.15
C PRO A 505 -10.76 -16.54 27.69
N ILE A 506 -9.91 -17.40 27.13
CA ILE A 506 -10.15 -18.03 25.82
C ILE A 506 -11.05 -19.26 26.02
N ASN A 507 -12.16 -19.34 25.28
CA ASN A 507 -13.03 -20.52 25.32
C ASN A 507 -12.50 -21.60 24.37
N GLY A 508 -12.52 -22.86 24.81
CA GLY A 508 -11.96 -23.98 24.04
C GLY A 508 -10.45 -24.15 24.20
N LEU A 509 -9.88 -23.75 25.35
CA LEU A 509 -8.50 -24.10 25.73
C LEU A 509 -8.23 -25.60 25.64
N SER A 510 -9.25 -26.47 25.70
CA SER A 510 -9.11 -27.91 25.44
C SER A 510 -8.63 -28.30 24.06
N HIS A 511 -8.84 -27.41 23.10
CA HIS A 511 -8.35 -27.52 21.73
C HIS A 511 -7.02 -26.78 21.54
N LEU A 512 -6.50 -26.16 22.61
CA LEU A 512 -5.25 -25.41 22.63
C LEU A 512 -4.32 -26.12 23.63
N ASN A 513 -3.41 -26.94 23.12
CA ASN A 513 -2.61 -27.86 23.95
C ASN A 513 -1.44 -27.12 24.66
N VAL A 514 -1.82 -26.13 25.47
CA VAL A 514 -1.04 -25.16 26.24
C VAL A 514 -0.48 -25.85 27.49
N LYS A 515 0.84 -26.05 27.57
CA LYS A 515 1.50 -26.68 28.75
C LYS A 515 1.66 -25.75 29.95
N LYS A 516 1.67 -24.44 29.73
CA LYS A 516 1.71 -23.43 30.79
C LYS A 516 0.97 -22.16 30.34
N ALA A 517 0.26 -21.53 31.25
CA ALA A 517 -0.45 -20.29 31.01
C ALA A 517 -0.10 -19.30 32.13
N GLU A 518 0.16 -18.05 31.77
CA GLU A 518 0.48 -16.97 32.70
C GLU A 518 -0.67 -15.98 32.74
N LEU A 519 -1.21 -15.75 33.93
CA LEU A 519 -2.14 -14.65 34.17
C LEU A 519 -1.32 -13.41 34.51
N LEU A 520 -1.39 -12.40 33.64
CA LEU A 520 -0.66 -11.15 33.77
C LEU A 520 -1.57 -10.10 34.41
N TYR A 521 -1.40 -9.86 35.71
CA TYR A 521 -2.19 -8.86 36.43
C TYR A 521 -1.72 -7.46 36.09
N GLY A 522 -2.64 -6.71 35.49
CA GLY A 522 -2.48 -5.33 35.14
C GLY A 522 -2.34 -4.40 36.34
N VAL A 523 -1.75 -3.23 36.11
CA VAL A 523 -1.46 -2.23 37.15
C VAL A 523 -2.61 -1.24 37.36
N GLU A 524 -3.76 -1.43 36.71
CA GLU A 524 -4.87 -0.47 36.70
C GLU A 524 -5.41 -0.16 38.11
N ALA A 525 -5.42 -1.13 39.03
CA ALA A 525 -5.85 -0.88 40.41
C ALA A 525 -5.00 0.18 41.14
N ALA A 526 -3.73 0.36 40.73
CA ALA A 526 -2.84 1.38 41.28
C ALA A 526 -3.16 2.80 40.78
N GLU A 527 -4.01 2.96 39.76
CA GLU A 527 -4.52 4.28 39.36
C GLU A 527 -5.46 4.88 40.42
N ASN A 528 -6.15 4.02 41.17
CA ASN A 528 -7.15 4.44 42.17
C ASN A 528 -6.67 4.24 43.61
N SER A 529 -5.42 3.84 43.83
CA SER A 529 -4.90 3.54 45.16
C SER A 529 -3.37 3.59 45.21
N THR A 530 -2.83 4.13 46.30
CA THR A 530 -1.38 4.17 46.57
C THR A 530 -0.88 2.95 47.37
N SER A 531 -1.72 1.93 47.55
CA SER A 531 -1.38 0.72 48.29
C SER A 531 -0.21 -0.04 47.64
N LYS A 532 0.59 -0.74 48.46
CA LYS A 532 1.64 -1.66 47.99
C LYS A 532 1.15 -3.09 47.79
N TYR A 533 -0.03 -3.40 48.33
CA TYR A 533 -0.66 -4.72 48.31
C TYR A 533 -2.05 -4.58 47.74
N PHE A 534 -2.39 -5.46 46.80
CA PHE A 534 -3.69 -5.49 46.15
C PHE A 534 -4.20 -6.94 46.11
N GLU A 535 -5.49 -7.10 46.38
CA GLU A 535 -6.22 -8.36 46.26
C GLU A 535 -7.11 -8.28 45.01
N VAL A 536 -7.03 -9.29 44.14
CA VAL A 536 -7.89 -9.37 42.95
C VAL A 536 -9.18 -10.10 43.33
N SER A 537 -10.33 -9.43 43.18
CA SER A 537 -11.62 -9.99 43.54
C SER A 537 -11.89 -11.32 42.84
N GLY A 538 -12.48 -12.28 43.57
CA GLY A 538 -12.98 -13.54 43.01
C GLY A 538 -13.97 -13.34 41.86
N ASN A 539 -14.66 -12.20 41.77
CA ASN A 539 -15.54 -11.88 40.63
C ASN A 539 -14.75 -11.64 39.33
N ILE A 540 -13.58 -11.01 39.42
CA ILE A 540 -12.67 -10.79 38.28
C ILE A 540 -12.02 -12.12 37.87
N LEU A 541 -11.70 -12.97 38.84
CA LEU A 541 -11.02 -14.26 38.61
C LEU A 541 -11.97 -15.38 38.18
N LYS A 542 -13.27 -15.31 38.52
CA LYS A 542 -14.23 -16.40 38.31
C LYS A 542 -14.28 -16.91 36.87
N PRO A 543 -14.34 -16.06 35.82
CA PRO A 543 -14.29 -16.54 34.44
C PRO A 543 -13.04 -17.38 34.15
N TYR A 544 -11.88 -16.95 34.62
CA TYR A 544 -10.62 -17.67 34.48
C TYR A 544 -10.64 -19.00 35.25
N GLN A 545 -11.15 -19.01 36.48
CA GLN A 545 -11.28 -20.22 37.30
C GLN A 545 -12.20 -21.25 36.63
N ASP A 546 -13.31 -20.80 36.03
CA ASP A 546 -14.25 -21.69 35.32
C ASP A 546 -13.60 -22.25 34.04
N ALA A 547 -12.89 -21.43 33.28
CA ALA A 547 -12.13 -21.88 32.12
C ALA A 547 -11.03 -22.91 32.51
N MET A 548 -10.31 -22.67 33.61
CA MET A 548 -9.30 -23.58 34.15
C MET A 548 -9.88 -24.94 34.53
N ARG A 549 -11.12 -25.00 35.06
CA ARG A 549 -11.81 -26.26 35.41
C ARG A 549 -12.15 -27.09 34.18
N THR A 550 -12.38 -26.44 33.04
CA THR A 550 -12.74 -27.09 31.76
C THR A 550 -11.56 -27.34 30.82
N ALA A 551 -10.37 -26.84 31.16
CA ALA A 551 -9.15 -27.04 30.39
C ALA A 551 -8.60 -28.49 30.55
N PRO A 552 -7.78 -29.00 29.59
CA PRO A 552 -7.16 -30.31 29.70
C PRO A 552 -6.27 -30.42 30.93
N GLN A 553 -6.19 -31.62 31.50
CA GLN A 553 -5.25 -31.88 32.58
C GLN A 553 -3.81 -31.79 32.06
N GLY A 554 -3.00 -30.90 32.67
CA GLY A 554 -1.59 -30.72 32.33
C GLY A 554 -1.13 -29.27 32.08
N ILE A 555 -2.04 -28.28 32.06
CA ILE A 555 -1.65 -26.86 31.98
C ILE A 555 -1.12 -26.37 33.33
N LYS A 556 0.14 -25.92 33.38
CA LYS A 556 0.70 -25.22 34.55
C LYS A 556 0.29 -23.75 34.54
N TRP A 557 -0.50 -23.33 35.52
CA TRP A 557 -0.92 -21.93 35.65
C TRP A 557 0.04 -21.16 36.54
N ASN A 558 0.59 -20.07 36.01
CA ASN A 558 1.46 -19.14 36.70
C ASN A 558 0.80 -17.76 36.80
N HIS A 559 1.11 -17.04 37.86
CA HIS A 559 0.57 -15.72 38.17
C HIS A 559 1.71 -14.71 38.16
N ASN A 560 1.64 -13.69 37.30
CA ASN A 560 2.71 -12.71 37.08
C ASN A 560 2.13 -11.29 37.06
N SER A 561 2.92 -10.29 37.43
CA SER A 561 2.54 -8.87 37.33
C SER A 561 3.72 -7.99 36.96
N ALA A 562 3.44 -6.89 36.28
CA ALA A 562 4.45 -5.97 35.75
C ALA A 562 5.13 -5.07 36.82
N ALA A 563 4.60 -4.94 38.04
CA ALA A 563 5.21 -4.05 39.04
C ALA A 563 4.78 -4.23 40.51
N LEU A 564 3.92 -5.21 40.85
CA LEU A 564 3.25 -5.27 42.16
C LEU A 564 3.24 -6.69 42.75
N THR A 565 3.28 -6.82 44.08
CA THR A 565 3.11 -8.11 44.78
C THR A 565 1.62 -8.37 45.00
N TRP A 566 1.07 -9.36 44.31
CA TRP A 566 -0.35 -9.74 44.39
C TRP A 566 -0.53 -11.01 45.21
N MET A 567 -1.65 -11.08 45.93
CA MET A 567 -2.16 -12.33 46.51
C MET A 567 -3.44 -12.72 45.78
N ALA A 568 -3.50 -13.97 45.31
CA ALA A 568 -4.69 -14.58 44.74
C ALA A 568 -5.10 -15.77 45.63
N LEU A 569 -6.38 -15.86 46.00
CA LEU A 569 -6.97 -16.97 46.75
C LEU A 569 -7.88 -17.82 45.86
#